data_AF-A0A1A8BCF4-F1
#
_entry.id   AF-A0A1A8BCF4-F1
#
_cell.length_a   1.000
_cell.length_b   1.000
_cell.length_c   1.000
_cell.angle_alpha   90.00
_cell.angle_beta   90.00
_cell.angle_gamma   90.00
#
_symmetry.space_group_name_H-M   'P 1'
#
loop_
_entity.id
_entity.type
_entity.pdbx_description
1 polymer ?
#
loop_
_entity_poly.entity_id
_entity_poly.type
_entity_poly.pdbx_seq_one_letter_code
_entity_poly.pdbx_strand_id
1 'polypeptide(L)'
;NFSNARVEDSSDTPSSLKNKTYCYICGKLQTKFTRHLQTHEKTHADVARVLSLPKKSKDRMKMLTKLRNKGNHSHNSEVLASGIGSLKLRRTAKTNYEGRDYIHCMYCQALYLRRDLWRHVRKCSSKPVEANSEVGRKKVLSLASVNESARCQQISPGVWKILTGMKDDEISSTVRSDLSILQLAQSFFNKHGQDPTKYDYIHQRLRECGRLLLMLRKDFSIHTFEDAVRPANFDVVISAVKKVSGYDERNKTTNKQ
;
A
#
# COMPACT_ATOMS: atom_id res chain seq x y z
N ASN A 1 -39.93 1.29 17.31
CA ASN A 1 -38.96 0.54 18.15
C ASN A 1 -37.82 0.01 17.30
N PHE A 2 -36.90 0.91 16.92
CA PHE A 2 -35.58 0.51 16.40
C PHE A 2 -34.58 0.82 17.50
N SER A 3 -34.07 -0.26 18.09
CA SER A 3 -33.11 -0.29 19.17
C SER A 3 -31.83 0.48 18.82
N ASN A 4 -31.56 1.51 19.62
CA ASN A 4 -30.29 2.22 19.73
C ASN A 4 -29.14 1.22 20.00
N ALA A 5 -28.41 0.83 18.96
CA ALA A 5 -27.08 0.26 19.13
C ALA A 5 -26.12 1.42 19.44
N ARG A 6 -25.81 1.61 20.72
CA ARG A 6 -24.74 2.49 21.18
C ARG A 6 -23.44 2.08 20.51
N VAL A 7 -22.92 2.93 19.63
CA VAL A 7 -21.51 2.87 19.23
C VAL A 7 -20.71 3.20 20.48
N GLU A 8 -20.10 2.19 21.08
CA GLU A 8 -19.13 2.38 22.17
C GLU A 8 -17.94 3.15 21.60
N ASP A 9 -17.96 4.47 21.78
CA ASP A 9 -16.82 5.35 21.55
C ASP A 9 -15.74 5.04 22.59
N SER A 10 -15.01 3.94 22.35
CA SER A 10 -13.80 3.62 23.08
C SER A 10 -12.68 4.53 22.58
N SER A 11 -12.67 5.75 23.10
CA SER A 11 -11.60 6.73 22.91
C SER A 11 -10.31 6.24 23.60
N ASP A 12 -9.70 5.21 23.02
CA ASP A 12 -8.44 4.63 23.49
C ASP A 12 -7.36 5.72 23.46
N THR A 13 -6.94 6.20 24.62
CA THR A 13 -5.87 7.21 24.68
C THR A 13 -4.53 6.62 24.18
N PRO A 14 -3.59 7.43 23.67
CA PRO A 14 -2.26 6.96 23.25
C PRO A 14 -1.50 6.18 24.34
N SER A 15 -1.80 6.44 25.62
CA SER A 15 -1.31 5.71 26.79
C SER A 15 -1.83 4.27 26.85
N SER A 16 -3.14 4.08 26.62
CA SER A 16 -3.83 2.76 26.61
C SER A 16 -3.20 1.78 25.61
N LEU A 17 -2.64 2.31 24.51
CA LEU A 17 -2.10 1.51 23.41
C LEU A 17 -0.66 1.04 23.61
N LYS A 18 0.09 1.53 24.60
CA LYS A 18 1.58 1.36 24.70
C LYS A 18 2.03 -0.10 24.60
N ASN A 19 1.36 -1.01 25.29
CA ASN A 19 1.72 -2.44 25.38
C ASN A 19 0.77 -3.38 24.64
N LYS A 20 -0.13 -2.83 23.82
CA LYS A 20 -1.13 -3.58 23.05
C LYS A 20 -0.68 -3.69 21.59
N THR A 21 -1.24 -4.63 20.84
CA THR A 21 -0.99 -4.79 19.40
C THR A 21 -2.28 -5.24 18.73
N TYR A 22 -2.63 -4.62 17.61
CA TYR A 22 -3.74 -5.05 16.78
C TYR A 22 -3.40 -6.36 16.05
N CYS A 23 -4.33 -7.30 16.03
CA CYS A 23 -4.18 -8.52 15.27
C CYS A 23 -4.35 -8.25 13.78
N TYR A 24 -3.39 -8.68 12.96
CA TYR A 24 -3.50 -8.50 11.51
C TYR A 24 -4.53 -9.40 10.84
N ILE A 25 -5.06 -10.40 11.56
CA ILE A 25 -6.04 -11.36 11.04
C ILE A 25 -7.46 -10.89 11.38
N CYS A 26 -7.73 -10.68 12.68
CA CYS A 26 -9.08 -10.36 13.15
C CYS A 26 -9.27 -8.90 13.55
N GLY A 27 -8.27 -8.04 13.40
CA GLY A 27 -8.33 -6.61 13.74
C GLY A 27 -8.38 -6.30 15.24
N LYS A 28 -8.56 -7.28 16.13
CA LYS A 28 -8.74 -7.03 17.57
C LYS A 28 -7.46 -6.57 18.25
N LEU A 29 -7.58 -5.65 19.20
CA LEU A 29 -6.47 -5.17 20.04
C LEU A 29 -6.11 -6.19 21.13
N GLN A 30 -4.85 -6.56 21.25
CA GLN A 30 -4.39 -7.64 22.12
C GLN A 30 -3.23 -7.23 23.03
N THR A 31 -3.34 -7.54 24.33
CA THR A 31 -2.25 -7.39 25.31
C THR A 31 -1.29 -8.57 25.27
N LYS A 32 -1.80 -9.79 25.04
CA LYS A 32 -1.02 -11.03 24.95
C LYS A 32 -0.97 -11.54 23.51
N PHE A 33 -0.42 -10.73 22.61
CA PHE A 33 -0.42 -10.96 21.17
C PHE A 33 0.02 -12.38 20.75
N THR A 34 1.12 -12.91 21.28
CA THR A 34 1.60 -14.26 20.90
C THR A 34 0.67 -15.38 21.37
N ARG A 35 -0.01 -15.22 22.52
CA ARG A 35 -1.04 -16.17 22.97
C ARG A 35 -2.26 -16.08 22.07
N HIS A 36 -2.68 -14.86 21.72
CA HIS A 36 -3.78 -14.65 20.78
C HIS A 36 -3.51 -15.32 19.43
N LEU A 37 -2.28 -15.24 18.90
CA LEU A 37 -1.93 -15.88 17.63
C LEU A 37 -2.18 -17.41 17.63
N GLN A 38 -2.14 -18.09 18.78
CA GLN A 38 -2.43 -19.53 18.85
C GLN A 38 -3.85 -19.87 18.38
N THR A 39 -4.81 -18.94 18.52
CA THR A 39 -6.18 -19.15 18.01
C THR A 39 -6.25 -19.18 16.49
N HIS A 40 -5.23 -18.64 15.82
CA HIS A 40 -5.12 -18.54 14.36
C HIS A 40 -4.12 -19.54 13.76
N GLU A 41 -3.48 -20.37 14.60
CA GLU A 41 -2.41 -21.27 14.19
C GLU A 41 -2.86 -22.27 13.13
N LYS A 42 -4.07 -22.82 13.27
CA LYS A 42 -4.62 -23.82 12.34
C LYS A 42 -5.06 -23.22 11.00
N THR A 43 -5.35 -21.92 10.96
CA THR A 43 -5.93 -21.25 9.78
C THR A 43 -4.91 -20.40 9.03
N HIS A 44 -3.77 -20.04 9.65
CA HIS A 44 -2.78 -19.15 9.06
C HIS A 44 -1.36 -19.74 9.13
N ALA A 45 -0.83 -20.13 7.97
CA ALA A 45 0.47 -20.78 7.85
C ALA A 45 1.66 -19.91 8.33
N ASP A 46 1.58 -18.59 8.18
CA ASP A 46 2.60 -17.67 8.71
C ASP A 46 2.60 -17.63 10.24
N VAL A 47 1.43 -17.76 10.88
CA VAL A 47 1.32 -17.90 12.33
C VAL A 47 1.89 -19.23 12.80
N ALA A 48 1.48 -20.35 12.19
CA ALA A 48 2.01 -21.68 12.52
C ALA A 48 3.53 -21.73 12.44
N ARG A 49 4.09 -21.18 11.35
CA ARG A 49 5.54 -21.05 11.17
C ARG A 49 6.19 -20.29 12.34
N VAL A 50 5.64 -19.14 12.74
CA VAL A 50 6.21 -18.35 13.84
C VAL A 50 6.09 -19.05 15.19
N LEU A 51 5.01 -19.78 15.44
CA LEU A 51 4.78 -20.48 16.69
C LEU A 51 5.66 -21.74 16.84
N SER A 52 5.98 -22.39 15.71
CA SER A 52 6.91 -23.54 15.65
C SER A 52 8.35 -23.20 15.98
N LEU A 53 8.78 -21.94 15.77
CA LEU A 53 10.15 -21.52 16.09
C LEU A 53 10.43 -21.59 17.60
N PRO A 54 11.66 -21.90 18.04
CA PRO A 54 11.99 -21.96 19.46
C PRO A 54 11.64 -20.66 20.19
N LYS A 55 11.07 -20.79 21.40
CA LYS A 55 10.76 -19.64 22.26
C LYS A 55 12.05 -18.82 22.48
N LYS A 56 11.92 -17.48 22.45
CA LYS A 56 13.03 -16.51 22.61
C LYS A 56 14.10 -16.53 21.51
N SER A 57 14.00 -17.37 20.46
CA SER A 57 14.94 -17.30 19.33
C SER A 57 14.86 -15.93 18.62
N LYS A 58 16.00 -15.51 18.05
CA LYS A 58 16.10 -14.25 17.30
C LYS A 58 15.11 -14.22 16.13
N ASP A 59 14.97 -15.34 15.42
CA ASP A 59 14.05 -15.47 14.29
C ASP A 59 12.59 -15.39 14.70
N ARG A 60 12.19 -16.05 15.81
CA ARG A 60 10.84 -15.91 16.35
C ARG A 60 10.53 -14.48 16.72
N MET A 61 11.46 -13.78 17.37
CA MET A 61 11.27 -12.38 17.74
C MET A 61 11.16 -11.46 16.52
N LYS A 62 12.00 -11.69 15.49
CA LYS A 62 11.97 -10.97 14.22
C LYS A 62 10.63 -11.15 13.52
N MET A 63 10.16 -12.38 13.36
CA MET A 63 8.88 -12.65 12.70
C MET A 63 7.69 -12.14 13.52
N LEU A 64 7.68 -12.31 14.85
CA LEU A 64 6.65 -11.71 15.71
C LEU A 64 6.60 -10.19 15.56
N THR A 65 7.75 -9.52 15.46
CA THR A 65 7.81 -8.07 15.23
C THR A 65 7.18 -7.69 13.90
N LYS A 66 7.41 -8.46 12.83
CA LYS A 66 6.74 -8.25 11.54
C LYS A 66 5.22 -8.38 11.67
N LEU A 67 4.73 -9.43 12.32
CA LEU A 67 3.28 -9.63 12.51
C LEU A 67 2.63 -8.52 13.35
N ARG A 68 3.32 -8.06 14.41
CA ARG A 68 2.86 -6.91 15.21
C ARG A 68 2.76 -5.64 14.36
N ASN A 69 3.81 -5.36 13.60
CA ASN A 69 3.83 -4.18 12.74
C ASN A 69 2.76 -4.26 11.65
N LYS A 70 2.49 -5.45 11.09
CA LYS A 70 1.44 -5.68 10.08
C LYS A 70 0.05 -5.28 10.60
N GLY A 71 -0.33 -5.77 11.78
CA GLY A 71 -1.64 -5.46 12.36
C GLY A 71 -1.76 -3.99 12.78
N ASN A 72 -0.72 -3.45 13.41
CA ASN A 72 -0.69 -2.03 13.80
C ASN A 72 -0.69 -1.10 12.58
N HIS A 73 -0.03 -1.48 11.48
CA HIS A 73 -0.07 -0.73 10.22
C HIS A 73 -1.50 -0.70 9.68
N SER A 74 -2.19 -1.83 9.62
CA SER A 74 -3.58 -1.88 9.15
C SER A 74 -4.48 -0.91 9.93
N HIS A 75 -4.43 -0.99 11.27
CA HIS A 75 -5.15 -0.07 12.15
C HIS A 75 -4.76 1.40 11.91
N ASN A 76 -3.47 1.70 11.88
CA ASN A 76 -3.00 3.06 11.68
C ASN A 76 -3.40 3.63 10.32
N SER A 77 -3.36 2.82 9.25
CA SER A 77 -3.82 3.23 7.93
C SER A 77 -5.29 3.62 7.96
N GLU A 78 -6.13 2.87 8.66
CA GLU A 78 -7.56 3.18 8.82
C GLU A 78 -7.79 4.44 9.65
N VAL A 79 -7.08 4.61 10.77
CA VAL A 79 -7.13 5.84 11.58
C VAL A 79 -6.67 7.06 10.79
N LEU A 80 -5.60 6.94 10.00
CA LEU A 80 -5.12 8.05 9.15
C LEU A 80 -6.10 8.40 8.02
N ALA A 81 -6.81 7.40 7.48
CA ALA A 81 -7.78 7.61 6.41
C ALA A 81 -9.12 8.19 6.91
N SER A 82 -9.61 7.69 8.06
CA SER A 82 -10.88 8.11 8.64
C SER A 82 -10.77 9.36 9.53
N GLY A 83 -9.58 9.61 10.09
CA GLY A 83 -9.38 10.61 11.14
C GLY A 83 -9.94 10.21 12.50
N ILE A 84 -10.46 8.98 12.65
CA ILE A 84 -11.15 8.50 13.84
C ILE A 84 -10.27 7.50 14.59
N GLY A 85 -10.18 7.66 15.90
CA GLY A 85 -9.43 6.77 16.78
C GLY A 85 -7.98 7.18 16.99
N SER A 86 -7.23 6.35 17.72
CA SER A 86 -5.86 6.66 18.15
C SER A 86 -4.82 5.86 17.39
N LEU A 87 -3.75 6.55 16.97
CA LEU A 87 -2.63 5.94 16.27
C LEU A 87 -1.79 5.06 17.21
N LYS A 88 -1.51 3.84 16.75
CA LYS A 88 -0.55 2.93 17.36
C LYS A 88 0.87 3.25 16.93
N LEU A 89 1.50 4.15 17.68
CA LEU A 89 2.89 4.57 17.44
C LEU A 89 3.89 3.52 17.91
N ARG A 90 5.06 3.46 17.24
CA ARG A 90 6.19 2.62 17.69
C ARG A 90 6.85 3.18 18.95
N ARG A 91 6.89 4.51 19.07
CA ARG A 91 7.34 5.24 20.24
C ARG A 91 6.33 6.35 20.50
N THR A 92 5.81 6.42 21.73
CA THR A 92 4.93 7.49 22.15
C THR A 92 5.69 8.82 22.10
N ALA A 93 5.12 9.81 21.41
CA ALA A 93 5.66 11.16 21.42
C ALA A 93 5.37 11.82 22.78
N LYS A 94 6.27 12.72 23.23
CA LYS A 94 6.05 13.51 24.45
C LYS A 94 5.01 14.61 24.26
N THR A 95 4.81 15.02 23.02
CA THR A 95 3.91 16.08 22.59
C THR A 95 2.88 15.51 21.61
N ASN A 96 1.70 16.11 21.57
CA ASN A 96 0.67 15.74 20.59
C ASN A 96 1.09 16.23 19.20
N TYR A 97 0.94 15.36 18.21
CA TYR A 97 1.17 15.63 16.80
C TYR A 97 -0.04 15.14 16.02
N GLU A 98 -0.29 15.75 14.87
CA GLU A 98 -1.40 15.36 14.01
C GLU A 98 -1.04 14.14 13.16
N GLY A 99 -2.06 13.46 12.60
CA GLY A 99 -1.85 12.28 11.75
C GLY A 99 -0.87 12.52 10.60
N ARG A 100 -0.91 13.72 9.99
CA ARG A 100 -0.01 14.14 8.90
C ARG A 100 1.48 14.21 9.28
N ASP A 101 1.79 14.31 10.57
CA ASP A 101 3.17 14.38 11.06
C ASP A 101 3.81 12.99 11.16
N TYR A 102 3.02 11.94 10.93
CA TYR A 102 3.46 10.56 10.95
C TYR A 102 3.61 9.98 9.54
N ILE A 103 4.42 8.93 9.46
CA ILE A 103 4.67 8.18 8.24
C ILE A 103 5.14 6.76 8.60
N HIS A 104 4.69 5.78 7.84
CA HIS A 104 5.13 4.40 8.00
C HIS A 104 6.55 4.22 7.46
N CYS A 105 7.36 3.44 8.16
CA CYS A 105 8.62 2.97 7.60
C CYS A 105 8.35 2.05 6.39
N MET A 106 8.96 2.33 5.24
CA MET A 106 8.80 1.50 4.04
C MET A 106 9.16 0.02 4.25
N TYR A 107 10.12 -0.25 5.15
CA TYR A 107 10.65 -1.58 5.41
C TYR A 107 9.89 -2.34 6.50
N CYS A 108 9.76 -1.75 7.69
CA CYS A 108 9.18 -2.45 8.83
C CYS A 108 7.71 -2.14 9.08
N GLN A 109 7.12 -1.16 8.38
CA GLN A 109 5.71 -0.76 8.52
C GLN A 109 5.32 -0.20 9.89
N ALA A 110 6.26 0.04 10.79
CA ALA A 110 5.95 0.75 12.03
C ALA A 110 5.81 2.25 11.76
N LEU A 111 4.90 2.91 12.49
CA LEU A 111 4.59 4.33 12.34
C LEU A 111 5.54 5.19 13.18
N TYR A 112 6.13 6.21 12.55
CA TYR A 112 7.09 7.14 13.13
C TYR A 112 6.74 8.59 12.79
N LEU A 113 7.23 9.54 13.58
CA LEU A 113 7.26 10.94 13.17
C LEU A 113 8.13 11.10 11.92
N ARG A 114 7.68 11.91 10.96
CA ARG A 114 8.40 12.19 9.71
C ARG A 114 9.84 12.62 9.96
N ARG A 115 10.07 13.49 10.96
CA ARG A 115 11.41 13.97 11.34
C ARG A 115 12.35 12.89 11.90
N ASP A 116 11.80 11.78 12.38
CA ASP A 116 12.54 10.72 13.09
C ASP A 116 12.77 9.48 12.23
N LEU A 117 12.01 9.32 11.15
CA LEU A 117 12.04 8.13 10.31
C LEU A 117 13.46 7.80 9.79
N TRP A 118 14.22 8.80 9.37
CA TRP A 118 15.58 8.59 8.82
C TRP A 118 16.54 7.94 9.83
N ARG A 119 16.44 8.29 11.12
CA ARG A 119 17.26 7.69 12.19
C ARG A 119 16.89 6.23 12.40
N HIS A 120 15.60 5.92 12.32
CA HIS A 120 15.13 4.54 12.39
C HIS A 120 15.62 3.72 11.20
N VAL A 121 15.47 4.23 9.97
CA VAL A 121 15.81 3.49 8.75
C VAL A 121 17.28 3.05 8.73
N ARG A 122 18.20 3.88 9.24
CA ARG A 122 19.63 3.50 9.39
C ARG A 122 19.87 2.23 10.22
N LYS A 123 18.98 1.91 11.15
CA LYS A 123 19.09 0.76 12.07
C LYS A 123 17.89 -0.19 11.95
N CYS A 124 17.12 -0.10 10.88
CA CYS A 124 15.90 -0.87 10.73
C CYS A 124 16.24 -2.33 10.44
N SER A 125 15.82 -3.25 11.32
CA SER A 125 16.09 -4.69 11.17
C SER A 125 15.36 -5.36 9.99
N SER A 126 14.44 -4.64 9.36
CA SER A 126 13.72 -5.09 8.16
C SER A 126 14.28 -4.45 6.88
N LYS A 127 15.31 -3.62 6.98
CA LYS A 127 15.99 -3.02 5.82
C LYS A 127 16.80 -4.10 5.08
N PRO A 128 16.65 -4.26 3.75
CA PRO A 128 17.48 -5.15 2.94
C PRO A 128 18.95 -4.75 2.97
N VAL A 129 19.85 -5.72 2.82
CA VAL A 129 21.31 -5.50 2.89
C VAL A 129 21.78 -4.62 1.73
N GLU A 130 21.15 -4.76 0.57
CA GLU A 130 21.42 -4.07 -0.68
C GLU A 130 21.04 -2.58 -0.60
N ALA A 131 20.15 -2.23 0.33
CA ALA A 131 19.70 -0.85 0.54
C ALA A 131 20.64 -0.05 1.47
N ASN A 132 21.83 -0.56 1.80
CA ASN A 132 22.75 0.02 2.80
C ASN A 132 23.49 1.30 2.39
N SER A 133 23.23 1.86 1.21
CA SER A 133 23.69 3.21 0.88
C SER A 133 23.26 4.23 1.96
N GLU A 134 24.07 5.26 2.18
CA GLU A 134 23.74 6.35 3.09
C GLU A 134 22.52 7.13 2.56
N VAL A 135 21.32 6.71 2.97
CA VAL A 135 20.09 7.38 2.56
C VAL A 135 19.87 8.60 3.45
N GLY A 136 20.06 9.79 2.88
CA GLY A 136 19.77 11.07 3.53
C GLY A 136 18.27 11.24 3.89
N ARG A 137 17.97 12.14 4.83
CA ARG A 137 16.60 12.37 5.36
C ARG A 137 15.54 12.60 4.26
N LYS A 138 15.86 13.42 3.24
CA LYS A 138 14.94 13.71 2.13
C LYS A 138 14.58 12.45 1.33
N LYS A 139 15.59 11.62 1.00
CA LYS A 139 15.40 10.38 0.24
C LYS A 139 14.60 9.34 1.03
N VAL A 140 14.84 9.20 2.34
CA VAL A 140 14.05 8.31 3.21
C VAL A 140 12.57 8.73 3.20
N LEU A 141 12.29 10.02 3.39
CA LEU A 141 10.91 10.52 3.42
C LEU A 141 10.21 10.35 2.07
N SER A 142 10.90 10.66 0.97
CA SER A 142 10.37 10.48 -0.38
C SER A 142 9.99 9.01 -0.64
N LEU A 143 10.90 8.07 -0.39
CA LEU A 143 10.65 6.65 -0.59
C LEU A 143 9.51 6.13 0.32
N ALA A 144 9.41 6.62 1.55
CA ALA A 144 8.34 6.22 2.45
C ALA A 144 6.98 6.77 2.00
N SER A 145 6.94 8.00 1.50
CA SER A 145 5.72 8.59 0.93
C SER A 145 5.29 7.87 -0.35
N VAL A 146 6.22 7.48 -1.21
CA VAL A 146 5.91 6.63 -2.38
C VAL A 146 5.34 5.28 -1.92
N ASN A 147 5.94 4.66 -0.91
CA ASN A 147 5.51 3.37 -0.41
C ASN A 147 4.12 3.41 0.29
N GLU A 148 3.78 4.48 0.99
CA GLU A 148 2.42 4.66 1.53
C GLU A 148 1.39 4.79 0.41
N SER A 149 1.69 5.60 -0.62
CA SER A 149 0.82 5.74 -1.79
C SER A 149 0.62 4.41 -2.53
N ALA A 150 1.68 3.60 -2.66
CA ALA A 150 1.63 2.30 -3.32
C ALA A 150 0.92 1.20 -2.49
N ARG A 151 0.84 1.35 -1.16
CA ARG A 151 0.24 0.36 -0.25
C ARG A 151 -1.22 0.65 0.15
N CYS A 152 -1.87 1.65 -0.44
CA CYS A 152 -3.32 1.70 -0.46
C CYS A 152 -3.84 0.51 -1.29
N GLN A 153 -3.86 -0.69 -0.69
CA GLN A 153 -4.47 -1.89 -1.26
C GLN A 153 -5.99 -1.76 -1.33
N GLN A 154 -6.57 -0.86 -0.53
CA GLN A 154 -7.97 -0.50 -0.63
C GLN A 154 -8.10 0.64 -1.64
N ILE A 155 -8.68 0.30 -2.80
CA ILE A 155 -9.14 1.27 -3.78
C ILE A 155 -10.33 1.99 -3.17
N SER A 156 -10.21 3.30 -2.98
CA SER A 156 -11.23 4.08 -2.29
C SER A 156 -12.55 4.07 -3.09
N PRO A 157 -13.72 4.24 -2.43
CA PRO A 157 -15.00 4.41 -3.13
C PRO A 157 -14.97 5.56 -4.16
N GLY A 158 -14.16 6.58 -3.91
CA GLY A 158 -13.97 7.69 -4.85
C GLY A 158 -13.29 7.28 -6.16
N VAL A 159 -12.35 6.33 -6.13
CA VAL A 159 -11.77 5.77 -7.35
C VAL A 159 -12.82 5.01 -8.15
N TRP A 160 -13.66 4.20 -7.49
CA TRP A 160 -14.76 3.49 -8.16
C TRP A 160 -15.73 4.46 -8.83
N LYS A 161 -16.05 5.59 -8.19
CA LYS A 161 -16.85 6.68 -8.79
C LYS A 161 -16.20 7.29 -10.03
N ILE A 162 -14.87 7.42 -10.07
CA ILE A 162 -14.18 7.86 -11.29
C ILE A 162 -14.28 6.78 -12.37
N LEU A 163 -14.04 5.52 -12.03
CA LEU A 163 -14.06 4.40 -12.97
C LEU A 163 -15.44 4.13 -13.59
N THR A 164 -16.54 4.50 -12.92
CA THR A 164 -17.89 4.41 -13.48
C THR A 164 -18.13 5.41 -14.60
N GLY A 165 -17.36 6.50 -14.68
CA GLY A 165 -17.44 7.48 -15.76
C GLY A 165 -16.75 7.05 -17.06
N MET A 166 -15.97 5.96 -17.04
CA MET A 166 -15.34 5.42 -18.25
C MET A 166 -16.35 4.68 -19.11
N LYS A 167 -16.23 4.79 -20.45
CA LYS A 167 -16.97 3.94 -21.39
C LYS A 167 -16.79 2.48 -21.04
N ASP A 168 -17.89 1.74 -20.93
CA ASP A 168 -17.83 0.32 -20.60
C ASP A 168 -17.44 -0.49 -21.84
N ASP A 169 -16.20 -0.98 -21.83
CA ASP A 169 -15.60 -1.75 -22.91
C ASP A 169 -14.45 -2.60 -22.37
N GLU A 170 -13.81 -3.36 -23.26
CA GLU A 170 -12.70 -4.25 -22.91
C GLU A 170 -11.52 -3.50 -22.24
N ILE A 171 -11.30 -2.23 -22.62
CA ILE A 171 -10.25 -1.39 -22.01
C ILE A 171 -10.61 -1.12 -20.55
N SER A 172 -11.84 -0.67 -20.26
CA SER A 172 -12.27 -0.41 -18.88
C SER A 172 -12.35 -1.69 -18.04
N SER A 173 -12.74 -2.83 -18.62
CA SER A 173 -12.65 -4.14 -17.95
C SER A 173 -11.20 -4.49 -17.58
N THR A 174 -10.27 -4.29 -18.51
CA THR A 174 -8.84 -4.51 -18.28
C THR A 174 -8.31 -3.64 -17.15
N VAL A 175 -8.66 -2.35 -17.15
CA VAL A 175 -8.31 -1.39 -16.08
C VAL A 175 -8.82 -1.88 -14.71
N ARG A 176 -10.07 -2.34 -14.62
CA ARG A 176 -10.67 -2.82 -13.37
C ARG A 176 -10.07 -4.15 -12.89
N SER A 177 -9.49 -4.93 -13.80
CA SER A 177 -8.88 -6.24 -13.49
C SER A 177 -7.44 -6.16 -12.98
N ASP A 178 -6.72 -5.06 -13.23
CA ASP A 178 -5.30 -4.94 -12.92
C ASP A 178 -5.04 -4.04 -11.71
N LEU A 179 -4.40 -4.61 -10.68
CA LEU A 179 -4.15 -3.92 -9.41
C LEU A 179 -3.21 -2.72 -9.57
N SER A 180 -2.19 -2.80 -10.42
CA SER A 180 -1.24 -1.69 -10.62
C SER A 180 -1.91 -0.49 -11.29
N ILE A 181 -2.80 -0.74 -12.25
CA ILE A 181 -3.61 0.34 -12.86
C ILE A 181 -4.57 0.95 -11.82
N LEU A 182 -5.22 0.13 -11.00
CA LEU A 182 -6.10 0.63 -9.94
C LEU A 182 -5.34 1.48 -8.90
N GLN A 183 -4.11 1.09 -8.56
CA GLN A 183 -3.24 1.89 -7.69
C GLN A 183 -2.80 3.20 -8.34
N LEU A 184 -2.56 3.20 -9.65
CA LEU A 184 -2.33 4.43 -10.41
C LEU A 184 -3.56 5.35 -10.36
N ALA A 185 -4.77 4.79 -10.52
CA ALA A 185 -6.02 5.53 -10.38
C ALA A 185 -6.17 6.13 -8.98
N GLN A 186 -5.84 5.38 -7.93
CA GLN A 186 -5.82 5.88 -6.56
C GLN A 186 -4.83 7.05 -6.38
N SER A 187 -3.63 6.95 -6.97
CA SER A 187 -2.65 8.04 -6.95
C SER A 187 -3.17 9.30 -7.65
N PHE A 188 -3.87 9.16 -8.77
CA PHE A 188 -4.50 10.29 -9.44
C PHE A 188 -5.66 10.87 -8.62
N PHE A 189 -6.51 10.03 -8.03
CA PHE A 189 -7.59 10.46 -7.15
C PHE A 189 -7.05 11.22 -5.93
N ASN A 190 -5.96 10.77 -5.33
CA ASN A 190 -5.35 11.48 -4.19
C ASN A 190 -4.87 12.89 -4.57
N LYS A 191 -4.46 13.10 -5.83
CA LYS A 191 -3.97 14.40 -6.33
C LYS A 191 -5.07 15.31 -6.87
N HIS A 192 -6.09 14.72 -7.51
CA HIS A 192 -7.04 15.43 -8.36
C HIS A 192 -8.51 15.03 -8.11
N GLY A 193 -8.78 14.13 -7.17
CA GLY A 193 -10.12 13.54 -6.96
C GLY A 193 -11.20 14.54 -6.53
N GLN A 194 -10.80 15.69 -5.97
CA GLN A 194 -11.69 16.79 -5.60
C GLN A 194 -11.97 17.77 -6.76
N ASP A 195 -11.27 17.65 -7.89
CA ASP A 195 -11.41 18.52 -9.06
C ASP A 195 -12.01 17.71 -10.24
N PRO A 196 -13.34 17.80 -10.46
CA PRO A 196 -14.00 17.08 -11.55
C PRO A 196 -13.44 17.41 -12.94
N THR A 197 -12.84 18.59 -13.14
CA THR A 197 -12.26 18.99 -14.43
C THR A 197 -11.06 18.13 -14.84
N LYS A 198 -10.48 17.38 -13.89
CA LYS A 198 -9.37 16.45 -14.15
C LYS A 198 -9.82 15.03 -14.45
N TYR A 199 -11.11 14.72 -14.35
CA TYR A 199 -11.58 13.33 -14.50
C TYR A 199 -11.30 12.80 -15.90
N ASP A 200 -11.49 13.62 -16.95
CA ASP A 200 -11.18 13.23 -18.33
C ASP A 200 -9.69 12.91 -18.51
N TYR A 201 -8.80 13.69 -17.89
CA TYR A 201 -7.37 13.41 -17.88
C TYR A 201 -7.07 12.05 -17.20
N ILE A 202 -7.70 11.78 -16.06
CA ILE A 202 -7.53 10.52 -15.34
C ILE A 202 -8.03 9.36 -16.20
N HIS A 203 -9.24 9.47 -16.77
CA HIS A 203 -9.81 8.45 -17.66
C HIS A 203 -8.90 8.18 -18.85
N GLN A 204 -8.39 9.22 -19.50
CA GLN A 204 -7.45 9.07 -20.62
C GLN A 204 -6.21 8.29 -20.20
N ARG A 205 -5.56 8.65 -19.07
CA ARG A 205 -4.36 7.95 -18.58
C ARG A 205 -4.63 6.50 -18.23
N LEU A 206 -5.76 6.21 -17.60
CA LEU A 206 -6.14 4.83 -17.26
C LEU A 206 -6.45 4.02 -18.53
N ARG A 207 -7.10 4.62 -19.53
CA ARG A 207 -7.37 3.96 -20.81
C ARG A 207 -6.11 3.73 -21.63
N GLU A 208 -5.15 4.65 -21.61
CA GLU A 208 -3.82 4.44 -22.20
C GLU A 208 -3.13 3.21 -21.58
N CYS A 209 -3.18 3.08 -20.25
CA CYS A 209 -2.65 1.91 -19.56
C CYS A 209 -3.42 0.63 -19.95
N GLY A 210 -4.75 0.68 -19.96
CA GLY A 210 -5.58 -0.46 -20.36
C GLY A 210 -5.31 -0.94 -21.79
N ARG A 211 -5.14 -0.02 -22.75
CA ARG A 211 -4.75 -0.36 -24.14
C ARG A 211 -3.39 -1.03 -24.20
N LEU A 212 -2.41 -0.51 -23.46
CA LEU A 212 -1.08 -1.11 -23.39
C LEU A 212 -1.13 -2.53 -22.80
N LEU A 213 -1.88 -2.73 -21.72
CA LEU A 213 -2.01 -4.05 -21.10
C LEU A 213 -2.75 -5.04 -21.99
N LEU A 214 -3.78 -4.61 -22.73
CA LEU A 214 -4.43 -5.45 -23.73
C LEU A 214 -3.46 -5.90 -24.82
N MET A 215 -2.63 -4.98 -25.35
CA MET A 215 -1.59 -5.32 -26.33
C MET A 215 -0.59 -6.33 -25.76
N LEU A 216 -0.13 -6.11 -24.53
CA LEU A 216 0.81 -6.99 -23.83
C LEU A 216 0.24 -8.40 -23.61
N ARG A 217 -1.05 -8.48 -23.23
CA ARG A 217 -1.77 -9.75 -23.07
C ARG A 217 -1.88 -10.51 -24.38
N LYS A 218 -2.23 -9.80 -25.45
CA LYS A 218 -2.53 -10.39 -26.76
C LYS A 218 -1.28 -10.87 -27.50
N ASP A 219 -0.25 -10.02 -27.58
CA ASP A 219 0.89 -10.24 -28.48
C ASP A 219 2.14 -10.75 -27.75
N PHE A 220 2.20 -10.63 -26.43
CA PHE A 220 3.44 -10.83 -25.66
C PHE A 220 3.28 -11.71 -24.41
N SER A 221 2.08 -12.25 -24.15
CA SER A 221 1.80 -13.11 -22.98
C SER A 221 2.15 -12.48 -21.62
N ILE A 222 2.11 -11.16 -21.51
CA ILE A 222 2.29 -10.43 -20.25
C ILE A 222 0.91 -10.01 -19.74
N HIS A 223 0.47 -10.60 -18.61
CA HIS A 223 -0.92 -10.48 -18.16
C HIS A 223 -1.19 -9.36 -17.15
N THR A 224 -0.16 -8.83 -16.50
CA THR A 224 -0.27 -7.78 -15.48
C THR A 224 0.77 -6.68 -15.72
N PHE A 225 0.48 -5.46 -15.23
CA PHE A 225 1.50 -4.40 -15.21
C PHE A 225 2.66 -4.72 -14.27
N GLU A 226 2.42 -5.45 -13.18
CA GLU A 226 3.47 -5.91 -12.27
C GLU A 226 4.52 -6.75 -13.01
N ASP A 227 4.09 -7.61 -13.93
CA ASP A 227 5.00 -8.36 -14.78
C ASP A 227 5.64 -7.50 -15.86
N ALA A 228 4.87 -6.59 -16.48
CA ALA A 228 5.39 -5.69 -17.51
C ALA A 228 6.56 -4.83 -17.04
N VAL A 229 6.53 -4.34 -15.79
CA VAL A 229 7.58 -3.46 -15.24
C VAL A 229 8.84 -4.20 -14.76
N ARG A 230 8.89 -5.54 -14.90
CA ARG A 230 10.10 -6.30 -14.59
C ARG A 230 11.21 -5.95 -15.60
N PRO A 231 12.47 -5.74 -15.17
CA PRO A 231 13.56 -5.39 -16.08
C PRO A 231 13.73 -6.34 -17.27
N ALA A 232 13.47 -7.64 -17.07
CA ALA A 232 13.54 -8.66 -18.12
C ALA A 232 12.54 -8.45 -19.27
N ASN A 233 11.46 -7.71 -19.03
CA ASN A 233 10.40 -7.45 -20.01
C ASN A 233 10.53 -6.07 -20.67
N PHE A 234 11.58 -5.31 -20.38
CA PHE A 234 11.72 -3.92 -20.85
C PHE A 234 11.57 -3.80 -22.37
N ASP A 235 12.32 -4.57 -23.15
CA ASP A 235 12.28 -4.52 -24.62
C ASP A 235 10.92 -4.94 -25.19
N VAL A 236 10.25 -5.88 -24.51
CA VAL A 236 8.89 -6.32 -24.83
C VAL A 236 7.89 -5.18 -24.64
N VAL A 237 7.98 -4.45 -23.52
CA VAL A 237 7.13 -3.29 -23.26
C VAL A 237 7.38 -2.19 -24.29
N ILE A 238 8.64 -1.90 -24.64
CA ILE A 238 8.96 -0.92 -25.70
C ILE A 238 8.31 -1.33 -27.03
N SER A 239 8.38 -2.61 -27.39
CA SER A 239 7.76 -3.15 -28.61
C SER A 239 6.23 -3.00 -28.59
N ALA A 240 5.59 -3.28 -27.46
CA ALA A 240 4.15 -3.09 -27.29
C ALA A 240 3.75 -1.61 -27.37
N VAL A 241 4.53 -0.70 -26.76
CA VAL A 241 4.29 0.75 -26.82
C VAL A 241 4.36 1.26 -28.26
N LYS A 242 5.36 0.83 -29.04
CA LYS A 242 5.47 1.17 -30.46
C LYS A 242 4.22 0.75 -31.25
N LYS A 243 3.71 -0.46 -31.00
CA LYS A 243 2.48 -0.94 -31.66
C LYS A 243 1.26 -0.11 -31.27
N VAL A 244 1.09 0.17 -29.98
CA VAL A 244 -0.06 0.94 -29.47
C VAL A 244 -0.06 2.39 -29.95
N SER A 245 1.13 2.99 -30.12
CA SER A 245 1.27 4.37 -30.59
C SER A 245 1.22 4.51 -32.12
N GLY A 246 1.07 3.41 -32.86
CA GLY A 246 1.13 3.42 -34.33
C GLY A 246 2.48 3.93 -34.85
N TYR A 247 3.57 3.57 -34.17
CA TYR A 247 4.92 3.99 -34.54
C TYR A 247 5.36 3.32 -35.85
N ASP A 248 5.68 4.14 -36.85
CA ASP A 248 6.20 3.69 -38.13
C ASP A 248 7.74 3.72 -38.11
N GLU A 249 8.37 2.54 -38.15
CA GLU A 249 9.84 2.41 -38.10
C GLU A 249 10.54 3.07 -39.31
N ARG A 250 9.84 3.24 -40.44
CA ARG A 250 10.41 3.84 -41.66
C ARG A 250 10.55 5.35 -41.55
N ASN A 251 9.59 6.00 -40.90
CA ASN A 251 9.51 7.46 -40.82
C ASN A 251 9.88 8.01 -39.43
N LYS A 252 10.09 7.13 -38.43
CA LYS A 252 10.27 7.48 -37.01
C LYS A 252 9.15 8.38 -36.46
N THR A 253 7.94 8.26 -37.01
CA THR A 253 6.76 9.07 -36.65
C THR A 253 5.68 8.20 -36.00
N THR A 254 4.85 8.82 -35.16
CA THR A 254 3.67 8.18 -34.55
C THR A 254 2.40 8.75 -35.19
N ASN A 255 1.54 7.89 -35.74
CA ASN A 255 0.22 8.29 -36.19
C ASN A 255 -0.71 8.40 -34.97
N LYS A 256 -1.14 9.63 -34.63
CA LYS A 256 -2.13 9.83 -33.55
C LYS A 256 -3.49 9.26 -34.00
N GLN A 257 -3.96 8.23 -33.29
CA GLN A 257 -5.37 7.82 -33.27
C GLN A 257 -6.07 8.41 -32.06
#